data_AF-A0A6P3Y9V5-F1
#
_entry.id   AF-A0A6P3Y9V5-F1
#
_cell.length_a   1.000
_cell.length_b   1.000
_cell.length_c   1.000
_cell.angle_alpha   90.00
_cell.angle_beta   90.00
_cell.angle_gamma   90.00
#
_symmetry.space_group_name_H-M   'P 1'
#
loop_
_entity.id
_entity.type
_entity.pdbx_description
1 polymer ?
#
loop_
_entity_poly.entity_id
_entity_poly.type
_entity_poly.pdbx_seq_one_letter_code
_entity_poly.pdbx_strand_id
1 'polypeptide(L)' 'SKSVGIAAYNTPWYNLKPSDGRVLLFIILRSQKQLTLTAGKMVDLSLESFASIMKASGSYLSVLLAMQ' A
#
# COMPACT_ATOMS: atom_id res chain seq x y z
N SER A 1 1.99 4.12 5.46
CA SER A 1 2.52 4.34 4.09
C SER A 1 4.02 4.16 4.13
N LYS A 2 4.57 3.23 3.36
CA LYS A 2 5.97 2.77 3.47
C LYS A 2 6.98 3.92 3.22
N SER A 3 6.66 4.83 2.31
CA SER A 3 7.51 5.99 1.98
C SER A 3 7.71 6.96 3.15
N VAL A 4 6.66 7.19 3.95
CA VAL A 4 6.72 8.08 5.13
C VAL A 4 7.64 7.51 6.20
N GLY A 5 7.58 6.19 6.43
CA GLY A 5 8.48 5.51 7.38
C GLY A 5 9.94 5.57 6.94
N ILE A 6 10.21 5.42 5.64
CA ILE A 6 11.56 5.53 5.07
C ILE A 6 12.10 6.96 5.16
N ALA A 7 11.28 7.96 4.82
CA ALA A 7 11.67 9.36 4.94
C ALA A 7 11.98 9.76 6.40
N ALA A 8 11.15 9.31 7.35
CA ALA A 8 11.40 9.52 8.77
C ALA A 8 12.70 8.83 9.23
N TYR A 9 12.96 7.59 8.79
CA TYR A 9 14.20 6.88 9.12
C TYR A 9 15.46 7.56 8.57
N ASN A 10 15.38 8.13 7.37
CA ASN A 10 16.50 8.83 6.72
C ASN A 10 16.81 10.21 7.32
N THR A 11 16.05 10.66 8.32
CA THR A 11 16.32 11.90 9.04
C THR A 11 17.48 11.67 10.04
N PRO A 12 18.38 12.63 10.30
CA PRO A 12 19.46 12.50 11.28
C PRO A 12 18.93 12.46 12.72
N TRP A 13 18.25 11.38 13.09
CA TRP A 13 17.54 11.18 14.35
C TRP A 13 18.44 11.25 15.59
N TYR A 14 19.73 10.95 15.42
CA TYR A 14 20.75 11.02 16.47
C TYR A 14 21.12 12.46 16.86
N ASN A 15 20.81 13.45 16.01
CA ASN A 15 21.01 14.87 16.31
C ASN A 15 19.76 15.56 16.89
N LEU A 16 18.64 14.82 17.03
CA LEU A 16 17.39 15.36 17.55
C LEU A 16 17.36 15.32 19.08
N LYS A 17 16.51 16.17 19.68
CA LYS A 17 16.20 16.06 21.10
C LYS A 17 15.55 14.69 21.38
N PRO A 18 15.75 14.12 22.58
CA PRO A 18 15.12 12.84 22.95
C PRO A 18 13.59 12.84 22.85
N SER A 19 12.94 14.00 23.00
CA SER A 19 11.49 14.19 22.78
C SER A 19 11.11 13.91 21.33
N ASP A 20 11.87 14.47 20.39
CA ASP A 20 11.56 14.48 18.98
C ASP A 20 11.91 13.12 18.35
N GLY A 21 12.97 12.47 18.82
CA GLY A 21 13.30 11.09 18.45
C GLY A 21 12.21 10.08 18.84
N ARG A 22 11.53 10.27 19.98
CA ARG A 22 10.38 9.43 20.36
C ARG A 22 9.20 9.63 19.42
N VAL A 23 8.92 10.87 19.03
CA VAL A 23 7.85 11.19 18.06
C VAL A 23 8.17 10.55 16.70
N LEU A 24 9.42 10.65 16.24
CA LEU A 24 9.89 10.04 15.00
C LEU A 24 9.70 8.51 15.02
N LEU A 25 10.01 7.86 16.14
CA LEU A 25 9.79 6.42 16.33
C LEU A 25 8.32 6.04 16.18
N PHE A 26 7.39 6.81 16.77
CA PHE A 26 5.96 6.60 16.60
C PHE A 26 5.52 6.76 15.13
N ILE A 27 6.06 7.75 14.41
CA ILE A 27 5.78 7.96 12.98
C ILE A 27 6.24 6.76 12.15
N ILE A 28 7.45 6.23 12.40
CA ILE A 28 7.97 5.04 11.73
C ILE A 28 7.08 3.83 12.02
N LEU A 29 6.77 3.57 13.29
CA LEU A 29 5.92 2.45 13.71
C LEU A 29 4.52 2.49 13.07
N ARG A 30 3.90 3.67 13.05
CA ARG A 30 2.59 3.89 12.41
C ARG A 30 2.65 3.71 10.90
N SER A 31 3.76 4.09 10.27
CA SER A 31 3.94 4.02 8.83
C SER A 31 4.11 2.59 8.30
N GLN A 32 4.53 1.65 9.16
CA GLN A 32 4.62 0.22 8.84
C GLN A 32 3.27 -0.42 8.57
N LYS A 33 2.18 0.09 9.17
CA LYS A 33 0.83 -0.31 8.76
C LYS A 33 0.51 0.34 7.42
N GLN A 34 0.33 -0.50 6.40
CA GLN A 34 -0.19 -0.08 5.11
C GLN A 34 -1.57 0.54 5.35
N LEU A 35 -1.82 1.71 4.75
CA LEU A 35 -3.14 2.32 4.77
C LEU A 35 -3.93 1.63 3.66
N THR A 36 -4.32 0.38 3.91
CA THR A 36 -4.97 -0.47 2.93
C THR A 36 -6.45 -0.11 2.92
N LEU A 37 -6.94 0.35 1.77
CA LEU A 37 -8.37 0.52 1.55
C LEU A 37 -8.91 -0.83 1.09
N THR A 38 -9.82 -1.43 1.86
CA THR A 38 -10.41 -2.72 1.47
C THR A 38 -11.83 -2.49 0.95
N ALA A 39 -12.12 -2.96 -0.26
CA ALA A 39 -13.46 -2.97 -0.83
C ALA A 39 -14.30 -4.06 -0.16
N GLY A 40 -15.34 -3.65 0.56
CA GLY A 40 -16.27 -4.58 1.22
C GLY A 40 -15.63 -5.54 2.23
N LYS A 41 -14.42 -5.25 2.72
CA LYS A 41 -13.55 -6.17 3.50
C LYS A 41 -13.11 -7.44 2.75
N MET A 42 -13.35 -7.55 1.44
CA MET A 42 -13.03 -8.75 0.66
C MET A 42 -11.75 -8.60 -0.14
N VAL A 43 -11.51 -7.42 -0.71
CA VAL A 43 -10.38 -7.16 -1.61
C VAL A 43 -9.66 -5.90 -1.20
N ASP A 44 -8.35 -6.01 -1.01
CA ASP A 44 -7.51 -4.84 -0.84
C ASP A 44 -7.40 -4.09 -2.17
N LEU A 45 -7.80 -2.81 -2.16
CA LEU A 45 -7.75 -1.93 -3.30
C LEU A 45 -6.29 -1.61 -3.61
N SER A 46 -5.75 -2.35 -4.57
CA SER A 46 -4.42 -2.16 -5.12
C SER A 46 -4.46 -2.16 -6.65
N LEU A 47 -3.45 -1.57 -7.28
CA LEU A 47 -3.30 -1.63 -8.75
C LEU A 47 -3.21 -3.08 -9.24
N GLU A 48 -2.63 -3.96 -8.43
CA GLU A 48 -2.57 -5.41 -8.69
C GLU A 48 -3.97 -6.04 -8.72
N SER A 49 -4.83 -5.71 -7.74
CA SER A 49 -6.22 -6.18 -7.73
C SER A 49 -7.00 -5.69 -8.96
N PHE A 50 -6.80 -4.43 -9.36
CA PHE A 50 -7.41 -3.87 -10.57
C PHE A 50 -6.93 -4.57 -11.84
N ALA A 51 -5.62 -4.77 -11.98
CA ALA A 51 -5.05 -5.48 -13.12
C ALA A 51 -5.54 -6.93 -13.21
N SER A 52 -5.70 -7.60 -12.07
CA SER A 52 -6.27 -8.94 -12.00
C SER A 52 -7.72 -8.97 -12.51
N ILE A 53 -8.56 -8.03 -12.06
CA ILE A 53 -9.94 -7.88 -12.54
C ILE A 53 -9.97 -7.64 -14.05
N MET A 54 -9.17 -6.70 -14.55
CA MET A 54 -9.09 -6.39 -15.98
C MET A 54 -8.67 -7.61 -16.81
N LYS A 55 -7.69 -8.39 -16.32
CA LYS A 55 -7.23 -9.61 -16.99
C LYS A 55 -8.33 -10.67 -17.03
N ALA A 56 -9.04 -10.87 -15.92
CA ALA A 56 -10.16 -11.80 -15.86
C ALA A 56 -11.26 -11.38 -16.85
N SER A 57 -11.68 -10.11 -16.84
CA SER A 57 -12.67 -9.57 -17.78
C SER A 57 -12.26 -9.78 -19.24
N GLY A 58 -11.00 -9.48 -19.59
CA GLY A 58 -10.48 -9.73 -20.95
C GLY A 58 -10.50 -11.21 -21.33
N SER A 59 -10.14 -12.10 -20.39
CA SER A 59 -10.20 -13.55 -20.60
C SER A 59 -11.63 -14.03 -20.86
N TYR A 60 -12.62 -13.55 -20.09
CA TYR A 60 -14.02 -13.89 -20.31
C TYR A 60 -14.53 -13.43 -21.67
N LEU A 61 -14.21 -12.19 -22.06
CA LEU A 61 -14.57 -11.68 -23.39
C LEU A 61 -13.93 -12.50 -24.50
N SER A 62 -12.66 -12.90 -24.35
CA SER A 62 -11.97 -13.72 -25.36
C SER A 62 -12.61 -15.11 -25.52
N VAL A 63 -13.03 -15.76 -24.42
CA VAL A 63 -13.75 -17.04 -24.51
C VAL A 63 -15.09 -16.86 -25.20
N LEU A 64 -15.82 -15.80 -24.85
CA LEU A 64 -17.12 -15.52 -25.42
C LEU A 64 -17.02 -15.24 -26.93
N LEU A 65 -16.01 -14.48 -27.36
CA LEU A 65 -15.71 -14.24 -28.78
C LEU A 65 -15.29 -15.50 -29.53
N ALA A 66 -14.58 -16.44 -28.89
CA ALA A 66 -14.16 -17.69 -29.51
C ALA A 66 -15.30 -18.72 -29.63
N MET A 67 -16.36 -18.57 -28.84
CA MET A 67 -17.57 -19.41 -28.89
C MET A 67 -18.66 -18.85 -29.81
N GLN A 68 -18.45 -17.65 -30.34
CA GLN A 68 -19.31 -17.01 -31.34
C GLN A 68 -18.83 -17.36 -32.75
#